data_AF-M3A682-F1
#
_entry.id   AF-M3A682-F1
#
_cell.length_a   1.000
_cell.length_b   1.000
_cell.length_c   1.000
_cell.angle_alpha   90.00
_cell.angle_beta   90.00
_cell.angle_gamma   90.00
#
_symmetry.space_group_name_H-M   'P 1'
#
loop_
_entity.id
_entity.type
_entity.pdbx_description
1 polymer ?
#
loop_
_entity_poly.entity_id
_entity_poly.type
_entity_poly.pdbx_seq_one_letter_code
_entity_poly.pdbx_strand_id
1 'polypeptide(L)' 'MKSTTTAIITAGKITPVNNAGKLLALADVTLMLDGVEITIHGVQVRADASGTEVTLPRYRSASGEWMTAI' A
#
# COMPACT_ATOMS: atom_id res chain seq x y z
N MET A 1 -2.48 19.96 -23.35
CA MET A 1 -3.08 18.64 -23.69
C MET A 1 -2.84 17.73 -22.48
N LYS A 2 -3.86 17.20 -21.80
CA LYS A 2 -3.65 16.23 -20.71
C LYS A 2 -3.35 14.88 -21.35
N SER A 3 -2.11 14.42 -21.26
CA SER A 3 -1.76 13.04 -21.61
C SER A 3 -2.24 12.12 -20.50
N THR A 4 -2.93 11.05 -20.86
CA THR A 4 -3.37 10.00 -19.93
C THR A 4 -2.61 8.72 -20.26
N THR A 5 -1.99 8.12 -19.25
CA THR A 5 -1.34 6.81 -19.32
C THR A 5 -2.16 5.80 -18.52
N THR A 6 -2.26 4.57 -19.01
CA THR A 6 -2.82 3.45 -18.26
C THR A 6 -1.77 2.88 -17.34
N ALA A 7 -2.12 2.70 -16.06
CA ALA A 7 -1.29 1.96 -15.13
C ALA A 7 -1.97 0.66 -14.72
N ILE A 8 -1.23 -0.45 -14.70
CA ILE A 8 -1.73 -1.74 -14.23
C ILE A 8 -1.24 -1.93 -12.80
N ILE A 9 -2.17 -2.13 -11.87
CA ILE A 9 -1.88 -2.38 -10.46
C ILE A 9 -2.18 -3.84 -10.18
N THR A 10 -1.18 -4.55 -9.65
CA THR A 10 -1.29 -5.96 -9.27
C THR A 10 -0.97 -6.11 -7.79
N ALA A 11 -1.89 -6.68 -7.02
CA ALA A 11 -1.57 -7.14 -5.68
C ALA A 11 -0.78 -8.45 -5.79
N GLY A 12 0.45 -8.44 -5.26
CA GLY A 12 1.32 -9.60 -5.19
C GLY A 12 1.04 -10.43 -3.94
N LYS A 13 2.10 -10.81 -3.23
CA LYS A 13 1.98 -11.60 -2.00
C LYS A 13 1.24 -10.79 -0.93
N ILE A 14 0.18 -11.38 -0.37
CA ILE A 14 -0.52 -10.85 0.80
C ILE A 14 -0.21 -11.76 1.98
N THR A 15 0.32 -11.17 3.05
CA THR A 15 0.71 -11.86 4.27
C THR A 15 -0.17 -11.38 5.43
N PRO A 16 -1.06 -12.24 5.98
CA PRO A 16 -1.87 -11.88 7.14
C PRO A 16 -1.02 -11.52 8.34
N VAL A 17 -1.49 -10.55 9.13
CA VAL A 17 -0.86 -10.14 10.39
C VAL A 17 -1.82 -10.42 11.53
N ASN A 18 -1.40 -11.31 12.43
CA ASN A 18 -2.21 -11.67 13.60
C ASN A 18 -1.95 -10.70 14.75
N ASN A 19 -2.98 -10.44 15.55
CA ASN A 19 -2.90 -9.65 16.79
C ASN A 19 -2.39 -8.21 16.62
N ALA A 20 -2.63 -7.58 15.46
CA ALA A 20 -2.17 -6.22 15.15
C ALA A 20 -3.29 -5.17 15.11
N GLY A 21 -4.35 -5.39 15.89
CA GLY A 21 -5.50 -4.48 15.98
C GLY A 21 -6.18 -4.31 14.62
N LYS A 22 -6.16 -3.08 14.08
CA LYS A 22 -6.76 -2.79 12.77
C LYS A 22 -5.91 -3.24 11.59
N LEU A 23 -4.63 -3.60 11.75
CA LEU A 23 -3.82 -4.09 10.64
C LEU A 23 -4.12 -5.59 10.42
N LEU A 24 -4.64 -5.92 9.23
CA LEU A 24 -5.09 -7.27 8.89
C LEU A 24 -4.06 -8.03 8.05
N ALA A 25 -3.38 -7.34 7.13
CA ALA A 25 -2.34 -7.95 6.29
C ALA A 25 -1.35 -6.90 5.76
N LEU A 26 -0.19 -7.38 5.33
CA LEU A 26 0.77 -6.63 4.52
C LEU A 26 0.81 -7.22 3.11
N ALA A 27 0.92 -6.36 2.11
CA ALA A 27 0.99 -6.74 0.71
C ALA A 27 2.17 -6.09 0.00
N ASP A 28 2.70 -6.80 -0.98
CA ASP A 28 3.49 -6.20 -2.05
C ASP A 28 2.55 -5.82 -3.19
N VAL A 29 2.69 -4.61 -3.72
CA VAL A 29 1.90 -4.15 -4.86
C VAL A 29 2.82 -3.71 -5.98
N THR A 30 2.55 -4.21 -7.19
CA THR A 30 3.30 -3.84 -8.38
C THR A 30 2.47 -2.91 -9.26
N LEU A 31 3.09 -1.82 -9.68
CA LEU A 31 2.56 -0.83 -10.62
C LEU A 31 3.37 -0.90 -11.92
N MET A 32 2.71 -1.22 -13.03
CA MET A 32 3.29 -1.11 -14.37
C MET A 32 2.86 0.22 -14.99
N LEU A 33 3.82 1.10 -15.27
CA LEU A 33 3.60 2.43 -15.85
C LEU A 33 4.59 2.66 -17.00
N ASP A 34 4.08 2.82 -18.22
CA ASP A 34 4.91 3.08 -19.42
C ASP A 34 6.09 2.11 -19.60
N GLY A 35 5.88 0.83 -19.26
CA GLY A 35 6.89 -0.24 -19.36
C GLY A 35 7.87 -0.30 -18.18
N VAL A 36 7.71 0.57 -17.18
CA VAL A 36 8.46 0.54 -15.92
C VAL A 36 7.64 -0.18 -14.87
N GLU A 37 8.25 -1.18 -14.23
CA GLU A 37 7.67 -1.88 -13.09
C GLU A 37 8.16 -1.27 -11.78
N ILE A 38 7.22 -0.88 -10.92
CA ILE A 38 7.49 -0.33 -9.59
C ILE A 38 6.84 -1.24 -8.56
N THR A 39 7.62 -1.81 -7.65
CA THR A 39 7.10 -2.59 -6.53
C THR A 39 7.10 -1.76 -5.25
N ILE A 40 5.95 -1.69 -4.60
CA ILE A 40 5.74 -1.05 -3.30
C ILE A 40 5.59 -2.16 -2.26
N HIS A 41 6.55 -2.22 -1.34
CA HIS A 41 6.56 -3.17 -0.23
C HIS A 41 5.83 -2.62 0.98
N GLY A 42 5.09 -3.49 1.68
CA GLY A 42 4.47 -3.16 2.97
C GLY A 42 3.20 -2.33 2.85
N VAL A 43 2.47 -2.44 1.73
CA VAL A 43 1.12 -1.90 1.59
C VAL A 43 0.23 -2.56 2.65
N GLN A 44 -0.61 -1.78 3.33
CA GLN A 44 -1.35 -2.25 4.49
C GLN A 44 -2.81 -2.49 4.13
N VAL A 45 -3.30 -3.68 4.44
CA VAL A 45 -4.73 -4.00 4.46
C VAL A 45 -5.22 -3.82 5.89
N ARG A 46 -6.21 -2.95 6.10
CA ARG A 46 -6.66 -2.55 7.44
C ARG A 46 -8.16 -2.68 7.60
N ALA A 47 -8.62 -2.95 8.81
CA ALA A 47 -10.04 -2.90 9.17
C ALA A 47 -10.48 -1.44 9.35
N ASP A 48 -11.61 -1.11 8.72
CA ASP A 48 -12.34 0.15 8.85
C ASP A 48 -13.74 -0.13 9.44
N ALA A 49 -14.43 0.89 9.96
CA ALA A 49 -15.81 0.81 10.41
C ALA A 49 -16.78 0.27 9.35
N SER A 50 -16.50 0.46 8.06
CA SER A 50 -17.32 -0.01 6.92
C SER A 50 -16.82 -1.30 6.25
N GLY A 51 -15.66 -1.83 6.66
CA GLY A 51 -15.09 -3.05 6.09
C GLY A 51 -13.58 -3.08 6.11
N THR A 52 -12.97 -3.09 4.93
CA THR A 52 -11.51 -3.18 4.74
C THR A 52 -11.00 -2.08 3.84
N GLU A 53 -9.93 -1.41 4.25
CA GLU A 53 -9.23 -0.39 3.47
C GLU A 53 -7.82 -0.86 3.07
N VAL A 54 -7.32 -0.36 1.95
CA VAL A 54 -5.92 -0.53 1.53
C VAL A 54 -5.23 0.82 1.62
N THR A 55 -4.13 0.87 2.37
CA THR A 55 -3.36 2.10 2.60
C THR A 55 -1.90 1.90 2.23
N LEU A 56 -1.28 2.95 1.71
CA LEU A 56 0.15 2.96 1.40
C LEU A 56 0.98 2.72 2.68
N PRO A 57 2.23 2.22 2.54
CA PRO A 57 3.09 2.02 3.69
C PRO A 57 3.29 3.34 4.44
N ARG A 58 3.40 3.25 5.77
CA ARG A 58 3.65 4.41 6.62
C ARG A 58 4.88 4.17 7.47
N TYR A 59 5.63 5.22 7.72
CA TYR A 59 6.78 5.20 8.62
C TYR A 59 6.60 6.23 9.75
N ARG A 60 7.30 6.00 10.86
CA ARG A 60 7.36 6.95 11.96
C ARG A 60 8.53 7.91 11.70
N SER A 61 8.25 9.19 11.54
CA SER A 61 9.28 10.22 11.34
C SER A 61 10.11 10.42 12.61
N ALA A 62 11.23 11.15 12.50
CA ALA A 62 12.05 11.52 13.65
C ALA A 62 11.31 12.39 14.69
N SER A 63 10.32 13.19 14.25
CA SER A 63 9.42 13.93 15.13
C SER A 63 8.36 13.04 15.81
N GLY A 64 8.32 11.75 15.46
CA GLY A 64 7.31 10.83 15.96
C GLY A 64 5.96 11.02 15.28
N GLU A 65 5.88 11.51 14.06
CA GLU A 65 4.63 11.56 13.29
C GLU A 65 4.53 10.37 12.35
N TRP A 66 3.30 9.93 12.05
CA TRP A 66 3.08 8.88 11.06
C TRP A 66 2.99 9.49 9.66
N MET A 67 3.99 9.26 8.84
CA MET A 67 4.09 9.76 7.47
C MET A 67 3.82 8.66 6.46
N THR A 68 3.22 9.00 5.32
CA THR A 68 3.19 8.09 4.17
C THR A 68 4.62 7.89 3.66
N ALA A 69 5.01 6.64 3.43
CA ALA A 69 6.24 6.33 2.73
C ALA A 69 6.00 6.55 1.23
N ILE A 70 6.46 7.69 0.73
CA ILE A 70 6.54 8.07 -0.68
C ILE A 70 7.98 8.43 -1.02
#